data_AF-A0AAD6SH05-F1
#
_entry.id   AF-A0AAD6SH05-F1
#
_cell.length_a   1.000
_cell.length_b   1.000
_cell.length_c   1.000
_cell.angle_alpha   90.00
_cell.angle_beta   90.00
_cell.angle_gamma   90.00
#
_symmetry.space_group_name_H-M   'P 1'
#
loop_
_entity.id
_entity.type
_entity.pdbx_description
1 polymer ?
#
loop_
_entity_poly.entity_id
_entity_poly.type
_entity_poly.pdbx_seq_one_letter_code
_entity_poly.pdbx_strand_id
1 'polypeptide(L)'
;MVRPPHPQEPDFDINWPQFLREILDASGQIHAHNDTCYKKTPFSMNSLNPEDRDRLCRFNYPTDLVSESFMDENGKISLKRDNERVVGYNPTISGSFQCNTDFKFVGSGLFGFAVSLYMTLYAAKSDLSSAVIMSALAAATKALEKYGPLSDDEERCRKLLLKTLNQISARRELSGQQVACALLGIGNHITDARFAVFHWSKLLSWISIVEFPPYTKRTEDGILSTFVFGSSWKA
;
A
#
# COMPACT_ATOMS: atom_id res chain seq x y z
N MET A 1 8.32 -24.23 1.28
CA MET A 1 7.78 -23.86 2.61
C MET A 1 7.20 -25.12 3.22
N VAL A 2 7.65 -25.47 4.41
CA VAL A 2 7.16 -26.64 5.17
C VAL A 2 5.91 -26.20 5.93
N ARG A 3 4.91 -27.07 6.14
CA ARG A 3 3.75 -26.69 6.96
C ARG A 3 4.22 -26.45 8.42
N PRO A 4 3.73 -25.41 9.13
CA PRO A 4 4.03 -25.24 10.55
C PRO A 4 3.63 -26.49 11.37
N PRO A 5 4.40 -26.87 12.41
CA PRO A 5 4.06 -27.97 13.32
C PRO A 5 2.64 -27.84 13.87
N HIS A 6 1.93 -28.96 14.07
CA HIS A 6 0.54 -28.91 14.50
C HIS A 6 0.46 -28.72 16.03
N PRO A 7 -0.28 -27.71 16.56
CA PRO A 7 -0.31 -27.42 18.01
C PRO A 7 -0.85 -28.52 18.93
N GLN A 8 -1.36 -29.63 18.37
CA GLN A 8 -1.85 -30.79 19.12
C GLN A 8 -0.92 -32.00 19.02
N GLU A 9 0.23 -31.89 18.34
CA GLU A 9 1.24 -32.95 18.30
C GLU A 9 1.98 -33.04 19.66
N PRO A 10 2.29 -34.25 20.18
CA PRO A 10 2.95 -34.40 21.47
C PRO A 10 4.30 -33.68 21.59
N ASP A 11 5.02 -33.59 20.47
CA ASP A 11 6.35 -32.99 20.38
C ASP A 11 6.33 -31.50 19.95
N PHE A 12 5.15 -30.85 19.94
CA PHE A 12 5.00 -29.47 19.46
C PHE A 12 5.97 -28.49 20.16
N ASP A 13 6.07 -28.56 21.49
CA ASP A 13 6.94 -27.66 22.27
C ASP A 13 8.45 -27.86 22.01
N ILE A 14 8.83 -29.01 21.43
CA ILE A 14 10.20 -29.34 21.01
C ILE A 14 10.42 -28.89 19.57
N ASN A 15 9.47 -29.18 18.68
CA ASN A 15 9.57 -28.94 17.24
C ASN A 15 9.36 -27.47 16.88
N TRP A 16 8.46 -26.76 17.57
CA TRP A 16 8.11 -25.37 17.26
C TRP A 16 9.27 -24.38 17.43
N PRO A 17 10.06 -24.38 18.52
CA PRO A 17 11.21 -23.47 18.65
C PRO A 17 12.28 -23.69 17.58
N GLN A 18 12.51 -24.95 17.18
CA GLN A 18 13.46 -25.29 16.12
C GLN A 18 12.96 -24.86 14.75
N PHE A 19 11.71 -25.20 14.40
CA PHE A 19 11.05 -24.73 13.18
C PHE A 19 11.06 -23.20 13.08
N LEU A 20 10.72 -22.50 14.17
CA LEU A 20 10.74 -21.05 14.20
C LEU A 20 12.15 -20.50 13.93
N ARG A 21 13.19 -21.04 14.58
CA ARG A 21 14.58 -20.63 14.33
C ARG A 21 14.96 -20.77 12.86
N GLU A 22 14.66 -21.91 12.25
CA GLU A 22 14.90 -22.15 10.82
C GLU A 22 14.16 -21.15 9.92
N ILE A 23 12.92 -20.80 10.26
CA ILE A 23 12.17 -19.75 9.54
C ILE A 23 12.84 -18.38 9.68
N LEU A 24 13.24 -17.96 10.89
CA LEU A 24 13.84 -16.63 11.12
C LEU A 24 15.22 -16.49 10.46
N ASP A 25 16.02 -17.56 10.47
CA ASP A 25 17.31 -17.62 9.77
C ASP A 25 17.10 -17.56 8.25
N ALA A 26 16.16 -18.34 7.71
CA ALA A 26 15.85 -18.36 6.27
C ALA A 26 15.14 -17.08 5.78
N SER A 27 14.38 -16.39 6.63
CA SER A 27 13.66 -15.17 6.27
C SER A 27 14.50 -13.89 6.37
N GLY A 28 15.77 -13.99 6.78
CA GLY A 28 16.64 -12.83 6.97
C GLY A 28 16.14 -11.92 8.10
N GLN A 29 15.74 -12.48 9.23
CA GLN A 29 15.27 -11.70 10.39
C GLN A 29 16.40 -10.90 11.06
N ILE A 30 17.66 -11.25 10.79
CA ILE A 30 18.84 -10.48 11.19
C ILE A 30 19.12 -9.42 10.13
N HIS A 31 19.13 -8.14 10.53
CA HIS A 31 19.40 -7.02 9.65
C HIS A 31 20.88 -6.99 9.20
N ALA A 32 21.10 -7.30 7.92
CA ALA A 32 22.37 -7.09 7.23
C ALA A 32 22.26 -5.87 6.29
N HIS A 33 23.21 -4.94 6.37
CA HIS A 33 23.21 -3.77 5.49
C HIS A 33 23.43 -4.15 4.03
N ASN A 34 22.65 -3.53 3.16
CA ASN A 34 22.77 -3.56 1.71
C ASN A 34 22.47 -2.16 1.15
N ASP A 35 22.62 -1.97 -0.16
CA ASP A 35 22.46 -0.66 -0.80
C ASP A 35 21.06 -0.02 -0.57
N THR A 36 20.02 -0.82 -0.34
CA THR A 36 18.66 -0.32 -0.06
C THR A 36 18.45 0.18 1.37
N CYS A 37 19.36 -0.18 2.29
CA CYS A 37 19.37 0.32 3.67
C CYS A 37 19.73 1.80 3.75
N TYR A 38 20.30 2.37 2.70
CA TYR A 38 20.80 3.74 2.70
C TYR A 38 20.01 4.60 1.72
N LYS A 39 19.25 5.57 2.24
CA LYS A 39 18.35 6.41 1.42
C LYS A 39 18.90 7.83 1.31
N LYS A 40 19.29 8.22 0.09
CA LYS A 40 19.86 9.54 -0.23
C LYS A 40 21.13 9.85 0.56
N THR A 41 22.16 9.01 0.44
CA THR A 41 23.47 9.25 1.06
C THR A 41 24.13 10.51 0.45
N PRO A 42 24.47 11.54 1.25
CA PRO A 42 25.11 12.74 0.73
C PRO A 42 26.61 12.57 0.42
N PHE A 43 27.21 11.44 0.82
CA PHE A 43 28.63 11.12 0.66
C PHE A 43 28.83 9.73 0.05
N SER A 44 30.05 9.46 -0.43
CA SER A 44 30.47 8.11 -0.81
C SER A 44 30.48 7.20 0.43
N MET A 45 29.72 6.11 0.42
CA MET A 45 29.73 5.15 1.54
C MET A 45 31.08 4.48 1.75
N ASN A 46 31.91 4.38 0.70
CA ASN A 46 33.21 3.72 0.74
C ASN A 46 34.26 4.51 1.54
N SER A 47 34.03 5.81 1.81
CA SER A 47 34.91 6.65 2.64
C SER A 47 34.45 6.76 4.10
N LEU A 48 33.32 6.16 4.46
CA LEU A 48 32.80 6.18 5.84
C LEU A 48 33.29 4.97 6.62
N ASN A 49 33.59 5.18 7.91
CA ASN A 49 33.84 4.08 8.84
C ASN A 49 32.52 3.29 9.10
N PRO A 50 32.58 2.08 9.70
CA PRO A 50 31.39 1.27 9.95
C PRO A 50 30.33 1.95 10.84
N GLU A 51 30.73 2.71 11.86
CA GLU A 51 29.80 3.40 12.78
C GLU A 51 29.01 4.51 12.08
N ASP A 52 29.69 5.33 11.25
CA ASP A 52 29.04 6.39 10.47
C ASP A 52 28.16 5.81 9.35
N ARG A 53 28.49 4.61 8.84
CA ARG A 53 27.57 3.86 7.98
C ARG A 53 26.35 3.37 8.76
N ASP A 54 26.54 2.78 9.94
CA ASP A 54 25.45 2.32 10.81
C ASP A 54 24.48 3.49 11.14
N ARG A 55 25.00 4.69 11.48
CA ARG A 55 24.22 5.93 11.67
C ARG A 55 23.41 6.39 10.46
N LEU A 56 23.79 6.01 9.24
CA LEU A 56 23.06 6.32 8.00
C LEU A 56 22.05 5.22 7.61
N CYS A 57 21.90 4.16 8.40
CA CYS A 57 20.89 3.14 8.16
C CYS A 57 19.49 3.74 8.27
N ARG A 58 18.73 3.71 7.17
CA ARG A 58 17.31 4.11 7.11
C ARG A 58 16.43 3.41 8.15
N PHE A 59 16.82 2.21 8.56
CA PHE A 59 16.08 1.35 9.50
C PHE A 59 16.55 1.53 10.95
N ASN A 60 17.54 2.40 11.21
CA ASN A 60 18.14 2.67 12.51
C ASN A 60 18.73 1.41 13.19
N TYR A 61 19.49 0.61 12.42
CA TYR A 61 20.30 -0.49 12.94
C TYR A 61 21.78 -0.10 13.01
N PRO A 62 22.52 -0.47 14.08
CA PRO A 62 22.10 -1.32 15.20
C PRO A 62 21.14 -0.61 16.16
N THR A 63 20.31 -1.41 16.84
CA THR A 63 19.33 -0.93 17.83
C THR A 63 19.80 -1.22 19.25
N ASP A 64 19.41 -0.37 20.20
CA ASP A 64 19.80 -0.51 21.61
C ASP A 64 19.47 -1.89 22.16
N LEU A 65 20.44 -2.50 22.85
CA LEU A 65 20.23 -3.72 23.63
C LEU A 65 19.34 -3.42 24.84
N VAL A 66 18.51 -4.40 25.20
CA VAL A 66 17.54 -4.27 26.29
C VAL A 66 17.62 -5.56 27.11
N SER A 67 18.08 -5.48 28.36
CA SER A 67 18.32 -6.66 29.21
C SER A 67 17.04 -7.42 29.54
N GLU A 68 15.95 -6.70 29.79
CA GLU A 68 14.65 -7.23 30.21
C GLU A 68 13.50 -6.39 29.59
N SER A 69 12.36 -7.02 29.32
CA SER A 69 11.21 -6.33 28.74
C SER A 69 10.56 -5.39 29.78
N PHE A 70 10.41 -4.11 29.46
CA PHE A 70 9.79 -3.12 30.33
C PHE A 70 8.87 -2.17 29.55
N MET A 71 8.01 -1.44 30.27
CA MET A 71 7.22 -0.33 29.75
C MET A 71 7.70 0.96 30.42
N ASP A 72 7.96 2.01 29.63
CA ASP A 72 8.32 3.32 30.19
C ASP A 72 7.09 4.12 30.66
N GLU A 73 7.34 5.25 31.32
CA GLU A 73 6.31 6.16 31.83
C GLU A 73 5.39 6.73 30.73
N ASN A 74 5.82 6.70 29.47
CA ASN A 74 5.06 7.16 28.30
C ASN A 74 4.24 6.03 27.66
N GLY A 75 4.26 4.82 28.21
CA GLY A 75 3.56 3.65 27.68
C GLY A 75 4.26 2.94 26.51
N LYS A 76 5.53 3.27 26.22
CA LYS A 76 6.33 2.57 25.21
C LYS A 76 6.86 1.26 25.82
N ILE A 77 6.45 0.14 25.25
CA ILE A 77 7.01 -1.17 25.58
C ILE A 77 8.33 -1.38 24.82
N SER A 78 9.39 -1.62 25.57
CA SER A 78 10.69 -2.07 25.05
C SER A 78 10.85 -3.55 25.40
N LEU A 79 10.92 -4.40 24.38
CA LEU A 79 11.14 -5.85 24.58
C LEU A 79 12.63 -6.13 24.81
N LYS A 80 12.93 -7.16 25.61
CA LYS A 80 14.27 -7.73 25.76
C LYS A 80 14.89 -7.99 24.38
N ARG A 81 16.12 -7.51 24.19
CA ARG A 81 16.93 -7.64 22.98
C ARG A 81 18.37 -7.94 23.36
N ASP A 82 18.81 -9.13 23.03
CA ASP A 82 20.17 -9.65 23.19
C ASP A 82 21.06 -9.41 21.95
N ASN A 83 20.45 -9.23 20.77
CA ASN A 83 21.14 -8.93 19.52
C ASN A 83 20.63 -7.62 18.91
N GLU A 84 21.53 -6.66 18.74
CA GLU A 84 21.28 -5.30 18.24
C GLU A 84 20.68 -5.25 16.81
N ARG A 85 20.84 -6.31 16.01
CA ARG A 85 20.45 -6.41 14.59
C ARG A 85 19.23 -7.29 14.34
N VAL A 86 18.66 -7.95 15.36
CA VAL A 86 17.44 -8.75 15.18
C VAL A 86 16.24 -7.82 14.99
N VAL A 87 15.55 -7.99 13.87
CA VAL A 87 14.28 -7.30 13.59
C VAL A 87 13.20 -7.84 14.53
N GLY A 88 12.42 -6.97 15.16
CA GLY A 88 11.39 -7.36 16.12
C GLY A 88 10.32 -8.22 15.45
N TYR A 89 9.96 -9.36 16.02
CA TYR A 89 9.06 -10.32 15.40
C TYR A 89 8.05 -10.88 16.39
N ASN A 90 7.00 -11.51 15.87
CA ASN A 90 6.04 -12.28 16.67
C ASN A 90 6.17 -13.76 16.28
N PRO A 91 6.62 -14.65 17.20
CA PRO A 91 6.83 -16.07 16.94
C PRO A 91 5.74 -16.74 16.09
N THR A 92 4.47 -16.58 16.50
CA THR A 92 3.31 -17.20 15.84
C THR A 92 3.12 -16.68 14.43
N ILE A 93 3.18 -15.36 14.23
CA ILE A 93 2.98 -14.72 12.92
C ILE A 93 4.13 -15.06 11.97
N SER A 94 5.39 -14.94 12.41
CA SER A 94 6.57 -15.23 11.59
C SER A 94 6.62 -16.70 11.19
N GLY A 95 6.37 -17.63 12.12
CA GLY A 95 6.29 -19.07 11.83
C GLY A 95 5.10 -19.45 10.94
N SER A 96 3.97 -18.75 11.04
CA SER A 96 2.78 -19.03 10.21
C SER A 96 2.93 -18.51 8.78
N PHE A 97 3.43 -17.29 8.58
CA PHE A 97 3.61 -16.69 7.26
C PHE A 97 4.96 -17.01 6.61
N GLN A 98 5.92 -17.55 7.37
CA GLN A 98 7.24 -17.99 6.90
C GLN A 98 8.02 -16.90 6.15
N CYS A 99 7.95 -15.68 6.68
CA CYS A 99 8.54 -14.49 6.08
C CYS A 99 9.07 -13.53 7.15
N ASN A 100 9.89 -12.56 6.72
CA ASN A 100 10.36 -11.48 7.58
C ASN A 100 9.17 -10.64 8.05
N THR A 101 9.10 -10.39 9.36
CA THR A 101 8.08 -9.53 9.96
C THR A 101 8.76 -8.50 10.85
N ASP A 102 8.41 -7.21 10.72
CA ASP A 102 8.78 -6.16 11.66
C ASP A 102 7.57 -5.83 12.57
N PHE A 103 7.49 -6.51 13.71
CA PHE A 103 6.41 -6.35 14.68
C PHE A 103 6.79 -5.37 15.78
N LYS A 104 5.99 -4.31 15.97
CA LYS A 104 6.19 -3.29 17.00
C LYS A 104 4.92 -3.14 17.83
N PHE A 105 5.08 -3.13 19.14
CA PHE A 105 3.94 -2.89 20.04
C PHE A 105 3.50 -1.43 19.93
N VAL A 106 2.23 -1.21 19.58
CA VAL A 106 1.65 0.14 19.44
C VAL A 106 0.86 0.47 20.71
N GLY A 107 1.55 1.04 21.70
CA GLY A 107 0.93 1.57 22.91
C GLY A 107 0.21 2.90 22.70
N SER A 108 -0.47 3.37 23.74
CA SER A 108 -1.04 4.72 23.82
C SER A 108 0.03 5.82 23.81
N GLY A 109 -0.39 7.07 23.64
CA GLY A 109 0.50 8.24 23.67
C GLY A 109 1.15 8.55 22.31
N LEU A 110 2.33 9.17 22.34
CA LEU A 110 3.02 9.69 21.14
C LEU A 110 3.32 8.61 20.10
N PHE A 111 3.61 7.38 20.53
CA PHE A 111 3.90 6.28 19.60
C PHE A 111 2.65 5.83 18.83
N GLY A 112 1.51 5.66 19.51
CA GLY A 112 0.22 5.38 18.87
C GLY A 112 -0.23 6.50 17.92
N PHE A 113 0.01 7.76 18.28
CA PHE A 113 -0.24 8.90 17.39
C PHE A 113 0.67 8.87 16.14
N ALA A 114 1.97 8.61 16.31
CA ALA A 114 2.91 8.52 15.19
C ALA A 114 2.58 7.38 14.22
N VAL A 115 2.16 6.22 14.74
CA VAL A 115 1.69 5.08 13.92
C VAL A 115 0.37 5.42 13.22
N SER A 116 -0.56 6.10 13.90
CA SER A 116 -1.82 6.55 13.30
C SER A 116 -1.59 7.55 12.15
N LEU A 117 -0.69 8.53 12.36
CA LEU A 117 -0.25 9.44 11.29
C LEU A 117 0.44 8.70 10.15
N TYR A 118 1.31 7.73 10.44
CA TYR A 118 1.97 6.91 9.43
C TYR A 118 0.95 6.17 8.57
N MET A 119 0.00 5.44 9.19
CA MET A 119 -1.06 4.74 8.45
C MET A 119 -1.92 5.71 7.64
N THR A 120 -2.27 6.87 8.21
CA THR A 120 -3.05 7.91 7.52
C THR A 120 -2.29 8.48 6.32
N LEU A 121 -0.99 8.76 6.45
CA LEU A 121 -0.15 9.27 5.36
C LEU A 121 0.11 8.22 4.27
N TYR A 122 0.06 6.93 4.60
CA TYR A 122 0.10 5.85 3.61
C TYR A 122 -1.25 5.65 2.91
N ALA A 123 -2.37 5.74 3.62
CA ALA A 123 -3.71 5.67 3.04
C ALA A 123 -4.06 6.90 2.19
N ALA A 124 -3.58 8.09 2.59
CA ALA A 124 -3.70 9.34 1.85
C ALA A 124 -2.59 9.54 0.80
N LYS A 125 -1.66 8.58 0.67
CA LYS A 125 -0.63 8.63 -0.37
C LYS A 125 -1.32 8.50 -1.72
N SER A 126 -1.18 9.51 -2.56
CA SER A 126 -1.85 9.55 -3.86
C SER A 126 -1.49 8.33 -4.72
N ASP A 127 -2.47 7.48 -5.05
CA ASP A 127 -2.34 6.31 -5.93
C ASP A 127 -1.74 6.63 -7.31
N LEU A 128 -1.77 7.90 -7.72
CA LEU A 128 -1.29 8.39 -9.00
C LEU A 128 -0.27 9.50 -8.77
N SER A 129 0.95 9.29 -9.25
CA SER A 129 1.96 10.35 -9.26
C SER A 129 1.68 11.35 -10.39
N SER A 130 2.08 12.61 -10.20
CA SER A 130 1.95 13.64 -11.24
C SER A 130 2.67 13.23 -12.54
N ALA A 131 3.74 12.45 -12.46
CA ALA A 131 4.44 11.90 -13.63
C ALA A 131 3.56 10.93 -14.43
N VAL A 132 2.78 10.05 -13.76
CA VAL A 132 1.83 9.15 -14.43
C VAL A 132 0.70 9.94 -15.09
N ILE A 133 0.16 10.94 -14.40
CA ILE A 133 -0.90 11.82 -14.94
C ILE A 133 -0.40 12.59 -16.18
N MET A 134 0.78 13.21 -16.11
CA MET A 134 1.37 13.94 -17.24
C MET A 134 1.72 13.02 -18.41
N SER A 135 2.22 11.81 -18.16
CA SER A 135 2.51 10.83 -19.21
C SER A 135 1.23 10.26 -19.85
N ALA A 136 0.15 10.10 -19.08
CA ALA A 136 -1.16 9.72 -19.59
C ALA A 136 -1.77 10.82 -20.47
N LEU A 137 -1.66 12.09 -20.05
CA LEU A 137 -2.08 13.25 -20.83
C LEU A 137 -1.29 13.36 -22.14
N ALA A 138 0.05 13.28 -22.10
CA ALA A 138 0.89 13.33 -23.30
C ALA A 138 0.55 12.20 -24.30
N ALA A 139 0.27 10.99 -23.80
CA ALA A 139 -0.17 9.88 -24.65
C ALA A 139 -1.57 10.10 -25.23
N ALA A 140 -2.50 10.71 -24.48
CA ALA A 140 -3.82 11.07 -24.96
C ALA A 140 -3.77 12.14 -26.06
N THR A 141 -2.94 13.18 -25.90
CA THR A 141 -2.69 14.22 -26.91
C THR A 141 -2.12 13.63 -28.19
N LYS A 142 -1.04 12.83 -28.09
CA LYS A 142 -0.44 12.14 -29.26
C LYS A 142 -1.40 11.15 -29.93
N ALA A 143 -2.31 10.55 -29.15
CA ALA A 143 -3.36 9.68 -29.67
C ALA A 143 -4.55 10.44 -30.28
N LEU A 144 -4.61 11.78 -30.17
CA LEU A 144 -5.58 12.64 -30.84
C LEU A 144 -5.01 13.25 -32.12
N GLU A 145 -3.75 13.67 -32.12
CA GLU A 145 -3.04 14.18 -33.31
C GLU A 145 -3.17 13.22 -34.51
N LYS A 146 -3.20 11.91 -34.26
CA LYS A 146 -3.40 10.86 -35.27
C LYS A 146 -4.78 10.85 -35.96
N TYR A 147 -5.80 11.48 -35.40
CA TYR A 147 -7.15 11.52 -35.97
C TYR A 147 -7.40 12.74 -36.87
N GLY A 148 -6.36 13.57 -37.09
CA GLY A 148 -6.47 14.80 -37.86
C GLY A 148 -7.13 15.94 -37.07
N PRO A 149 -7.36 17.10 -37.71
CA PRO A 149 -8.05 18.23 -37.09
C PRO A 149 -9.53 17.87 -36.87
N LEU A 150 -9.92 17.72 -35.60
CA LEU A 150 -11.33 17.75 -35.21
C LEU A 150 -11.83 19.19 -35.40
N SER A 151 -12.97 19.36 -36.08
CA SER A 151 -13.56 20.66 -36.39
C SER A 151 -14.24 21.34 -35.19
N ASP A 152 -14.48 20.59 -34.12
CA ASP A 152 -15.10 21.05 -32.89
C ASP A 152 -14.12 20.92 -31.72
N ASP A 153 -13.82 22.06 -31.09
CA ASP A 153 -12.95 22.12 -29.92
C ASP A 153 -13.62 21.54 -28.66
N GLU A 154 -14.95 21.52 -28.56
CA GLU A 154 -15.66 20.88 -27.45
C GLU A 154 -15.49 19.36 -27.52
N GLU A 155 -15.79 18.75 -28.67
CA GLU A 155 -15.58 17.31 -28.85
C GLU A 155 -14.10 16.93 -28.73
N ARG A 156 -13.18 17.79 -29.17
CA ARG A 156 -11.73 17.60 -28.97
C ARG A 156 -11.35 17.60 -27.49
N CYS A 157 -11.83 18.57 -26.70
CA CYS A 157 -11.63 18.62 -25.25
C CYS A 157 -12.20 17.37 -24.56
N ARG A 158 -13.44 17.00 -24.90
CA ARG A 158 -14.11 15.79 -24.40
C ARG A 158 -13.31 14.52 -24.69
N LYS A 159 -12.84 14.35 -25.94
CA LYS A 159 -12.03 13.20 -26.35
C LYS A 159 -10.65 13.19 -25.67
N LEU A 160 -10.05 14.36 -25.40
CA LEU A 160 -8.78 14.48 -24.67
C LEU A 160 -8.93 14.04 -23.22
N LEU A 161 -9.96 14.53 -22.52
CA LEU A 161 -10.26 14.15 -21.15
C LEU A 161 -10.53 12.63 -21.03
N LEU A 162 -11.37 12.07 -21.92
CA LEU A 162 -11.67 10.64 -21.93
C LEU A 162 -10.44 9.77 -22.22
N LYS A 163 -9.61 10.13 -23.21
CA LYS A 163 -8.36 9.39 -23.49
C LYS A 163 -7.36 9.52 -22.35
N THR A 164 -7.26 10.69 -21.71
CA THR A 164 -6.40 10.91 -20.55
C THR A 164 -6.86 10.06 -19.37
N LEU A 165 -8.15 10.04 -19.05
CA LEU A 165 -8.72 9.22 -17.99
C LEU A 165 -8.47 7.72 -18.24
N ASN A 166 -8.71 7.24 -19.46
CA ASN A 166 -8.42 5.85 -19.84
C ASN A 166 -6.94 5.51 -19.70
N GLN A 167 -6.03 6.41 -20.08
CA GLN A 167 -4.59 6.22 -19.89
C GLN A 167 -4.19 6.25 -18.41
N ILE A 168 -4.80 7.11 -17.59
CA ILE A 168 -4.61 7.14 -16.14
C ILE A 168 -5.05 5.81 -15.52
N SER A 169 -6.25 5.31 -15.85
CA SER A 169 -6.75 4.04 -15.33
C SER A 169 -5.90 2.85 -15.76
N ALA A 170 -5.45 2.80 -17.01
CA ALA A 170 -4.61 1.71 -17.53
C ALA A 170 -3.16 1.72 -16.97
N ARG A 171 -2.70 2.87 -16.46
CA ARG A 171 -1.35 3.05 -15.87
C ARG A 171 -1.36 3.11 -14.35
N ARG A 172 -2.53 3.00 -13.71
CA ARG A 172 -2.64 2.94 -12.26
C ARG A 172 -2.15 1.57 -11.80
N GLU A 173 -1.07 1.57 -11.04
CA GLU A 173 -0.62 0.39 -10.31
C GLU A 173 -1.64 0.05 -9.22
N LEU A 174 -2.00 -1.22 -9.10
CA LEU A 174 -2.82 -1.75 -8.01
C LEU A 174 -1.91 -2.58 -7.09
N SER A 175 -2.14 -2.54 -5.78
CA SER A 175 -1.36 -3.37 -4.86
C SER A 175 -1.69 -4.85 -5.05
N GLY A 176 -0.71 -5.74 -4.85
CA GLY A 176 -0.94 -7.19 -4.92
C GLY A 176 -2.05 -7.65 -3.96
N GLN A 177 -2.19 -6.97 -2.81
CA GLN A 177 -3.25 -7.19 -1.83
C GLN A 177 -4.64 -6.80 -2.38
N GLN A 178 -4.76 -5.65 -3.07
CA GLN A 178 -6.02 -5.25 -3.70
C GLN A 178 -6.45 -6.25 -4.77
N VAL A 179 -5.51 -6.71 -5.60
CA VAL A 179 -5.77 -7.73 -6.64
C VAL A 179 -6.15 -9.07 -6.00
N ALA A 180 -5.43 -9.52 -4.97
CA ALA A 180 -5.74 -10.76 -4.27
C ALA A 180 -7.12 -10.73 -3.60
N CYS A 181 -7.48 -9.65 -2.89
CA CYS A 181 -8.81 -9.51 -2.30
C CYS A 181 -9.92 -9.57 -3.37
N ALA A 182 -9.74 -8.86 -4.49
CA ALA A 182 -10.71 -8.89 -5.60
C ALA A 182 -10.87 -10.29 -6.22
N LEU A 183 -9.76 -11.03 -6.42
CA LEU A 183 -9.78 -12.41 -6.94
C LEU A 183 -10.41 -13.41 -5.96
N LEU A 184 -10.25 -13.18 -4.65
CA LEU A 184 -10.83 -14.01 -3.59
C LEU A 184 -12.26 -13.61 -3.20
N GLY A 185 -12.84 -12.59 -3.83
CA GLY A 185 -14.16 -12.06 -3.47
C GLY A 185 -14.22 -11.36 -2.10
N ILE A 186 -13.06 -11.01 -1.53
CA ILE A 186 -12.95 -10.34 -0.22
C ILE A 186 -13.16 -8.84 -0.42
N GLY A 187 -14.06 -8.26 0.37
CA GLY A 187 -14.34 -6.83 0.35
C GLY A 187 -13.11 -5.97 0.61
N ASN A 188 -12.99 -4.85 -0.11
CA ASN A 188 -11.88 -3.90 0.00
C ASN A 188 -12.11 -2.80 1.06
N HIS A 189 -13.10 -2.95 1.93
CA HIS A 189 -13.47 -2.00 2.97
C HIS A 189 -13.82 -2.74 4.27
N ILE A 190 -13.45 -2.12 5.40
CA ILE A 190 -13.84 -2.56 6.74
C ILE A 190 -14.46 -1.34 7.40
N THR A 191 -15.72 -1.45 7.82
CA THR A 191 -16.40 -0.39 8.57
C THR A 191 -17.50 -0.97 9.45
N ASP A 192 -17.61 -0.41 10.64
CA ASP A 192 -18.71 -0.57 11.59
C ASP A 192 -19.89 0.39 11.28
N ALA A 193 -19.62 1.46 10.53
CA ALA A 193 -20.59 2.49 10.16
C ALA A 193 -21.36 2.16 8.87
N ARG A 194 -22.64 2.55 8.83
CA ARG A 194 -23.45 2.52 7.61
C ARG A 194 -23.49 3.92 7.00
N PHE A 195 -22.82 4.09 5.87
CA PHE A 195 -22.85 5.35 5.10
C PHE A 195 -24.11 5.41 4.23
N ALA A 196 -24.69 6.61 4.08
CA ALA A 196 -25.79 6.84 3.15
C ALA A 196 -25.27 6.78 1.70
N VAL A 197 -26.03 6.16 0.80
CA VAL A 197 -25.67 6.09 -0.63
C VAL A 197 -25.82 7.47 -1.27
N PHE A 198 -24.70 8.09 -1.62
CA PHE A 198 -24.68 9.43 -2.20
C PHE A 198 -24.68 9.37 -3.73
N HIS A 199 -25.83 9.66 -4.34
CA HIS A 199 -26.00 9.62 -5.80
C HIS A 199 -25.44 10.89 -6.47
N TRP A 200 -24.10 10.99 -6.56
CA TRP A 200 -23.38 12.16 -7.09
C TRP A 200 -23.95 12.70 -8.41
N SER A 201 -24.16 11.84 -9.41
CA SER A 201 -24.72 12.25 -10.70
C SER A 201 -26.13 12.85 -10.59
N LYS A 202 -27.00 12.33 -9.71
CA LYS A 202 -28.34 12.89 -9.50
C LYS A 202 -28.27 14.25 -8.81
N LEU A 203 -27.36 14.42 -7.85
CA LEU A 203 -27.16 15.71 -7.18
C LEU A 203 -26.64 16.77 -8.16
N LEU A 204 -25.64 16.43 -8.98
CA LEU A 204 -25.11 17.34 -9.99
C LEU A 204 -26.19 17.75 -11.01
N SER A 205 -26.98 16.79 -11.53
CA SER A 205 -28.12 17.10 -12.41
C SER A 205 -29.22 17.93 -11.74
N TRP A 206 -29.37 17.85 -10.42
CA TRP A 206 -30.30 18.70 -9.65
C TRP A 206 -29.75 20.12 -9.46
N ILE A 207 -28.44 20.27 -9.24
CA ILE A 207 -27.76 21.58 -9.11
C ILE A 207 -27.76 22.33 -10.44
N SER A 208 -27.39 21.66 -11.54
CA SER A 208 -27.48 22.22 -12.89
C SER A 208 -27.72 21.12 -13.91
N ILE A 209 -28.95 21.04 -14.41
CA ILE A 209 -29.34 20.11 -15.48
C ILE A 209 -28.70 20.46 -16.84
N VAL A 210 -28.28 21.72 -17.01
CA VAL A 210 -27.62 22.22 -18.24
C VAL A 210 -26.18 21.74 -18.30
N GLU A 211 -25.44 21.89 -17.21
CA GLU A 211 -24.02 21.48 -17.11
C GLU A 211 -23.88 19.96 -16.88
N PHE A 212 -24.82 19.35 -16.16
CA PHE A 212 -24.79 17.94 -15.78
C PHE A 212 -26.08 17.21 -16.20
N PRO A 213 -26.36 17.07 -17.52
CA PRO A 213 -27.58 16.45 -17.99
C PRO A 213 -27.70 14.99 -17.49
N PRO A 214 -28.89 14.55 -17.05
CA PRO A 214 -29.09 13.20 -16.55
C PRO A 214 -28.88 12.17 -17.66
N TYR A 215 -28.17 11.08 -17.35
CA TYR A 215 -27.89 10.01 -18.29
C TYR A 215 -29.19 9.42 -18.86
N THR A 216 -29.41 9.66 -20.16
CA THR A 216 -30.45 9.05 -20.96
C THR A 216 -29.85 7.93 -21.79
N LYS A 217 -30.35 6.70 -21.64
CA LYS A 217 -30.04 5.63 -22.60
C LYS A 217 -30.62 6.03 -23.95
N ARG A 218 -29.78 6.32 -24.94
CA ARG A 218 -30.24 6.42 -26.34
C ARG A 218 -30.69 5.05 -26.82
N THR A 219 -31.91 4.97 -27.32
CA THR A 219 -32.37 3.91 -28.22
C THR A 219 -31.60 4.01 -29.54
N GLU A 220 -31.05 2.87 -29.96
CA GLU A 220 -30.65 2.50 -31.32
C GLU A 220 -30.40 3.65 -32.32
N ASP A 221 -29.20 4.23 -32.27
CA ASP A 221 -28.35 4.53 -33.43
C ASP A 221 -27.09 5.32 -32.98
N GLY A 222 -25.91 4.70 -33.06
CA GLY A 222 -24.61 5.37 -32.85
C GLY A 222 -23.66 4.76 -31.80
N ILE A 223 -22.39 4.62 -32.19
CA ILE A 223 -21.27 3.91 -31.52
C ILE A 223 -20.10 4.92 -31.35
N LEU A 224 -19.28 4.99 -30.28
CA LEU A 224 -18.99 4.12 -29.11
C LEU A 224 -18.44 4.98 -27.95
N SER A 225 -18.79 4.72 -26.67
CA SER A 225 -17.84 4.62 -25.51
C SER A 225 -18.54 4.74 -24.15
N THR A 226 -18.70 3.63 -23.42
CA THR A 226 -19.40 3.62 -22.11
C THR A 226 -18.43 3.48 -20.95
N PHE A 227 -18.42 4.44 -20.03
CA PHE A 227 -17.91 4.23 -18.67
C PHE A 227 -19.03 3.60 -17.83
N VAL A 228 -18.93 2.29 -17.53
CA VAL A 228 -19.80 1.63 -16.56
C VAL A 228 -19.01 1.42 -15.28
N PHE A 229 -19.07 2.38 -14.34
CA PHE A 229 -18.69 2.11 -12.95
C PHE A 229 -19.87 1.39 -12.26
N GLY A 230 -20.12 0.17 -12.73
CA GLY A 230 -21.22 -0.70 -12.29
C GLY A 230 -20.72 -1.76 -11.34
N SER A 231 -20.34 -1.35 -10.12
CA SER A 231 -20.06 -2.28 -9.02
C SER A 231 -21.38 -2.86 -8.48
N SER A 232 -22.07 -3.65 -9.31
CA SER A 232 -23.24 -4.44 -8.92
C SER A 232 -22.79 -5.66 -8.12
N TRP A 233 -22.30 -5.41 -6.90
CA TRP A 233 -22.18 -6.47 -5.90
C TRP A 233 -23.59 -6.81 -5.45
N LYS A 234 -24.12 -7.93 -5.93
CA LYS A 234 -25.27 -8.56 -5.30
C LYS A 234 -24.79 -9.10 -3.95
N ALA A 235 -25.51 -8.75 -2.89
CA ALA A 235 -25.45 -9.43 -1.60
C ALA A 235 -26.04 -10.85 -1.72
#